data_AF-V8B9N6-F1
#
_entry.id   AF-V8B9N6-F1
#
_cell.length_a   1.000
_cell.length_b   1.000
_cell.length_c   1.000
_cell.angle_alpha   90.00
_cell.angle_beta   90.00
_cell.angle_gamma   90.00
#
_symmetry.space_group_name_H-M   'P 1'
#
loop_
_entity.id
_entity.type
_entity.pdbx_description
1 polymer ?
#
loop_
_entity_poly.entity_id
_entity_poly.type
_entity_poly.pdbx_seq_one_letter_code
_entity_poly.pdbx_strand_id
1 'polypeptide(L)'
;MTTEIQQYKNCTILKNKNDYQILWSRGKEVLNFPISQKLAERVSKSEKDALEVMFYCEHHRWPKADELDDYNHSNTIVHRGDGFVVYETDGYYEISFFKEVGGAMGPEVCYPITKELMDKAFQSSRDAYEVMIYAETGHWPLSKQDDIDRNYIRNHPETMLPNIEDQRELFDVEEFKALVKKAIVSELEPSELDAIGIVDNHLELLLVDSVGWQEEIEAVHLEILQEKINNYIHFLESKQYVERYGDKFDKKIIHITFQYSPSDNGLAFLAAVQKVLQPTDMSLKIELPE
;
A
#
# COMPACT_ATOMS: atom_id res chain seq x y z
N MET A 1 -22.85 -1.45 -12.87
CA MET A 1 -23.23 -2.78 -13.42
C MET A 1 -22.41 -3.79 -12.66
N THR A 2 -23.04 -4.68 -11.90
CA THR A 2 -22.35 -5.50 -10.91
C THR A 2 -22.17 -6.91 -11.46
N THR A 3 -20.93 -7.29 -11.75
CA THR A 3 -20.57 -8.68 -12.06
C THR A 3 -20.60 -9.49 -10.76
N GLU A 4 -21.37 -10.56 -10.73
CA GLU A 4 -21.41 -11.48 -9.60
C GLU A 4 -20.31 -12.54 -9.79
N ILE A 5 -19.44 -12.72 -8.79
CA ILE A 5 -18.32 -13.66 -8.82
C ILE A 5 -18.63 -14.80 -7.84
N GLN A 6 -18.64 -16.04 -8.33
CA GLN A 6 -18.84 -17.24 -7.52
C GLN A 6 -17.60 -18.13 -7.63
N GLN A 7 -16.89 -18.31 -6.52
CA GLN A 7 -15.67 -19.13 -6.48
C GLN A 7 -15.96 -20.55 -6.03
N TYR A 8 -15.37 -21.52 -6.73
CA TYR A 8 -15.37 -22.94 -6.40
C TYR A 8 -13.93 -23.43 -6.35
N LYS A 9 -13.72 -24.63 -5.79
CA LYS A 9 -12.38 -25.20 -5.60
C LYS A 9 -11.57 -25.29 -6.90
N ASN A 10 -12.20 -25.66 -8.02
CA ASN A 10 -11.52 -25.92 -9.29
C ASN A 10 -11.71 -24.82 -10.33
N CYS A 11 -12.66 -23.89 -10.12
CA CYS A 11 -13.03 -22.87 -11.11
C CYS A 11 -13.76 -21.69 -10.46
N THR A 12 -13.91 -20.61 -11.21
CA THR A 12 -14.70 -19.41 -10.87
C THR A 12 -15.78 -19.20 -11.92
N ILE A 13 -16.98 -18.85 -11.48
CA ILE A 13 -18.09 -18.45 -12.36
C ILE A 13 -18.27 -16.95 -12.27
N LEU A 14 -18.27 -16.29 -13.43
CA LEU A 14 -18.60 -14.88 -13.57
C LEU A 14 -20.00 -14.76 -14.17
N LYS A 15 -20.86 -13.98 -13.55
CA LYS A 15 -22.23 -13.75 -14.02
C LYS A 15 -22.48 -12.26 -14.23
N ASN A 16 -22.91 -11.93 -15.44
CA ASN A 16 -23.30 -10.58 -15.81
C ASN A 16 -24.69 -10.60 -16.45
N LYS A 17 -25.71 -10.22 -15.67
CA LYS A 17 -27.14 -10.35 -16.04
C LYS A 17 -27.51 -11.81 -16.42
N ASN A 18 -27.49 -12.12 -17.71
CA ASN A 18 -27.83 -13.42 -18.29
C ASN A 18 -26.63 -14.16 -18.90
N ASP A 19 -25.45 -13.53 -18.93
CA ASP A 19 -24.23 -14.13 -19.47
C ASP A 19 -23.43 -14.76 -18.34
N TYR A 20 -23.03 -16.02 -18.53
CA TYR A 20 -22.23 -16.76 -17.58
C TYR A 20 -20.91 -17.16 -18.24
N GLN A 21 -19.82 -17.03 -17.50
CA GLN A 21 -18.49 -17.50 -17.90
C GLN A 21 -17.93 -18.39 -16.79
N ILE A 22 -17.21 -19.42 -17.19
CA ILE A 22 -16.42 -20.27 -16.30
C ILE A 22 -14.93 -20.03 -16.58
N LEU A 23 -14.17 -19.84 -15.51
CA LEU A 23 -12.75 -19.54 -15.53
C LEU A 23 -12.01 -20.55 -14.64
N TRP A 24 -10.90 -21.10 -15.11
CA TRP A 24 -9.98 -21.83 -14.23
C TRP A 24 -8.54 -21.69 -14.73
N SER A 25 -7.60 -22.08 -13.88
CA SER A 25 -6.19 -22.13 -14.22
C SER A 25 -5.74 -23.59 -14.29
N ARG A 26 -4.95 -23.91 -15.32
CA ARG A 26 -4.24 -25.18 -15.46
C ARG A 26 -2.77 -24.87 -15.74
N GLY A 27 -1.96 -24.94 -14.68
CA GLY A 27 -0.56 -24.47 -14.73
C GLY A 27 -0.51 -22.98 -15.07
N LYS A 28 0.15 -22.65 -16.19
CA LYS A 28 0.25 -21.27 -16.71
C LYS A 28 -0.97 -20.81 -17.50
N GLU A 29 -1.82 -21.75 -17.94
CA GLU A 29 -2.96 -21.40 -18.78
C GLU A 29 -4.16 -20.96 -17.94
N VAL A 30 -4.79 -19.86 -18.35
CA VAL A 30 -6.09 -19.45 -17.84
C VAL A 30 -7.13 -19.74 -18.92
N LEU A 31 -8.05 -20.65 -18.61
CA LEU A 31 -9.11 -21.08 -19.50
C LEU A 31 -10.40 -20.35 -19.14
N ASN A 32 -11.00 -19.68 -20.13
CA ASN A 32 -12.26 -18.95 -19.97
C ASN A 32 -13.24 -19.36 -21.08
N PHE A 33 -14.41 -19.86 -20.68
CA PHE A 33 -15.45 -20.27 -21.61
C PHE A 33 -16.80 -19.65 -21.26
N PRO A 34 -17.58 -19.19 -22.26
CA PRO A 34 -18.97 -18.86 -22.05
C PRO A 34 -19.77 -20.14 -21.78
N ILE A 35 -20.67 -20.09 -20.80
CA ILE A 35 -21.54 -21.22 -20.43
C ILE A 35 -23.00 -20.78 -20.28
N SER A 36 -23.91 -21.76 -20.35
CA SER A 36 -25.31 -21.51 -20.04
C SER A 36 -25.55 -21.47 -18.52
N GLN A 37 -26.64 -20.81 -18.10
CA GLN A 37 -27.10 -20.84 -16.70
C GLN A 37 -27.20 -22.28 -16.16
N LYS A 38 -27.69 -23.23 -16.97
CA LYS A 38 -27.83 -24.64 -16.58
C LYS A 38 -26.50 -25.31 -16.26
N LEU A 39 -25.42 -24.94 -16.97
CA LEU A 39 -24.07 -25.44 -16.68
C LEU A 39 -23.52 -24.78 -15.41
N ALA A 40 -23.76 -23.49 -15.21
CA ALA A 40 -23.37 -22.79 -13.98
C ALA A 40 -24.03 -23.41 -12.73
N GLU A 41 -25.33 -23.70 -12.79
CA GLU A 41 -26.07 -24.41 -11.74
C GLU A 41 -25.60 -25.85 -11.51
N ARG A 42 -24.93 -26.46 -12.50
CA ARG A 42 -24.34 -27.79 -12.34
C ARG A 42 -23.01 -27.71 -11.59
N VAL A 43 -22.16 -26.72 -11.91
CA VAL A 43 -20.89 -26.47 -11.22
C VAL A 43 -21.09 -26.36 -9.70
N SER A 44 -22.18 -25.72 -9.27
CA SER A 44 -22.48 -25.53 -7.84
C SER A 44 -22.88 -26.80 -7.06
N LYS A 45 -23.04 -27.96 -7.73
CA LYS A 45 -23.56 -29.18 -7.09
C LYS A 45 -22.48 -30.01 -6.40
N SER A 46 -21.32 -30.18 -7.05
CA SER A 46 -20.22 -30.98 -6.51
C SER A 46 -18.91 -30.65 -7.22
N GLU A 47 -17.78 -31.02 -6.60
CA GLU A 47 -16.45 -30.89 -7.24
C GLU A 47 -16.37 -31.69 -8.55
N LYS A 48 -16.99 -32.88 -8.57
CA LYS A 48 -17.05 -33.72 -9.77
C LYS A 48 -17.86 -33.06 -10.89
N ASP A 49 -19.01 -32.48 -10.56
CA ASP A 49 -19.83 -31.75 -11.52
C ASP A 49 -19.09 -30.54 -12.12
N ALA A 50 -18.30 -29.84 -11.31
CA ALA A 50 -17.45 -28.75 -11.78
C ALA A 50 -16.42 -29.24 -12.82
N LEU A 51 -15.70 -30.34 -12.51
CA LEU A 51 -14.74 -30.94 -13.45
C LEU A 51 -15.40 -31.45 -14.73
N GLU A 52 -16.58 -32.07 -14.64
CA GLU A 52 -17.36 -32.50 -15.81
C GLU A 52 -17.76 -31.32 -16.71
N VAL A 53 -18.16 -30.19 -16.12
CA VAL A 53 -18.53 -28.97 -16.87
C VAL A 53 -17.30 -28.35 -17.53
N MET A 54 -16.17 -28.26 -16.82
CA MET A 54 -14.90 -27.79 -17.38
C MET A 54 -14.48 -28.67 -18.58
N PHE A 55 -14.51 -30.00 -18.43
CA PHE A 55 -14.22 -30.95 -19.50
C PHE A 55 -15.15 -30.77 -20.71
N TYR A 56 -16.45 -30.58 -20.45
CA TYR A 56 -17.43 -30.33 -21.49
C TYR A 56 -17.16 -29.04 -22.27
N CYS A 57 -16.68 -27.98 -21.59
CA CYS A 57 -16.35 -26.72 -22.25
C CYS A 57 -15.17 -26.87 -23.22
N GLU A 58 -14.15 -27.65 -22.84
CA GLU A 58 -12.98 -27.90 -23.67
C GLU A 58 -13.25 -28.87 -24.83
N HIS A 59 -14.02 -29.94 -24.59
CA HIS A 59 -14.15 -31.06 -25.53
C HIS A 59 -15.52 -31.16 -26.22
N HIS A 60 -16.49 -30.33 -25.83
CA HIS A 60 -17.87 -30.33 -26.33
C HIS A 60 -18.61 -31.68 -26.17
N ARG A 61 -18.20 -32.50 -25.20
CA ARG A 61 -18.82 -33.77 -24.81
C ARG A 61 -18.61 -34.05 -23.33
N TRP A 62 -19.43 -34.91 -22.74
CA TRP A 62 -19.24 -35.34 -21.35
C TRP A 62 -18.11 -36.38 -21.23
N PRO A 63 -17.37 -36.41 -20.11
CA PRO A 63 -16.28 -37.35 -19.88
C PRO A 63 -16.78 -38.77 -19.58
N LYS A 64 -15.97 -39.78 -19.88
CA LYS A 64 -16.12 -41.15 -19.38
C LYS A 64 -15.55 -41.25 -17.96
N ALA A 65 -15.84 -42.35 -17.27
CA ALA A 65 -15.54 -42.50 -15.84
C ALA A 65 -14.05 -42.37 -15.47
N ASP A 66 -13.16 -42.77 -16.38
CA ASP A 66 -11.71 -42.75 -16.25
C ASP A 66 -11.04 -41.46 -16.78
N GLU A 67 -11.76 -40.67 -17.59
CA GLU A 67 -11.18 -39.46 -18.21
C GLU A 67 -11.07 -38.27 -17.24
N LEU A 68 -11.72 -38.36 -16.08
CA LEU A 68 -11.65 -37.32 -15.05
C LEU A 68 -10.52 -37.53 -14.04
N ASP A 69 -9.98 -38.75 -13.95
CA ASP A 69 -9.00 -39.09 -12.91
C ASP A 69 -7.70 -38.30 -13.06
N ASP A 70 -7.31 -37.98 -14.30
CA ASP A 70 -6.14 -37.16 -14.62
C ASP A 70 -6.49 -35.77 -15.19
N TYR A 71 -7.76 -35.39 -15.18
CA TYR A 71 -8.23 -34.15 -15.79
C TYR A 71 -7.87 -32.93 -14.95
N ASN A 72 -7.41 -31.87 -15.64
CA ASN A 72 -6.99 -30.61 -15.02
C ASN A 72 -5.77 -30.73 -14.08
N HIS A 73 -5.02 -31.82 -14.16
CA HIS A 73 -3.71 -31.92 -13.54
C HIS A 73 -2.67 -31.14 -14.33
N SER A 74 -1.78 -30.51 -13.59
CA SER A 74 -0.61 -29.79 -14.11
C SER A 74 0.56 -30.13 -13.21
N ASN A 75 1.69 -30.52 -13.79
CA ASN A 75 2.94 -30.66 -13.04
C ASN A 75 3.52 -29.29 -12.65
N THR A 76 2.94 -28.20 -13.13
CA THR A 76 3.31 -26.83 -12.78
C THR A 76 2.72 -26.42 -11.43
N ILE A 77 3.58 -26.15 -10.45
CA ILE A 77 3.26 -25.47 -9.18
C ILE A 77 3.37 -23.96 -9.40
N VAL A 78 2.44 -23.19 -8.84
CA VAL A 78 2.38 -21.73 -8.98
C VAL A 78 2.65 -21.08 -7.61
N HIS A 79 3.77 -20.38 -7.50
CA HIS A 79 4.17 -19.60 -6.32
C HIS A 79 3.86 -18.13 -6.57
N ARG A 80 3.10 -17.46 -5.70
CA ARG A 80 2.67 -16.06 -5.88
C ARG A 80 3.41 -15.14 -4.92
N GLY A 81 4.17 -14.21 -5.47
CA GLY A 81 4.78 -13.11 -4.73
C GLY A 81 4.04 -11.80 -4.98
N ASP A 82 4.44 -10.74 -4.28
CA ASP A 82 3.90 -9.41 -4.53
C ASP A 82 4.49 -8.84 -5.84
N GLY A 83 3.64 -8.58 -6.83
CA GLY A 83 4.05 -8.10 -8.15
C GLY A 83 4.65 -9.15 -9.11
N PHE A 84 4.80 -10.42 -8.70
CA PHE A 84 5.35 -11.49 -9.55
C PHE A 84 4.77 -12.88 -9.26
N VAL A 85 4.94 -13.81 -10.20
CA VAL A 85 4.56 -15.23 -10.07
C VAL A 85 5.73 -16.11 -10.50
N VAL A 86 6.05 -17.16 -9.74
CA VAL A 86 7.03 -18.18 -10.16
C VAL A 86 6.30 -19.49 -10.48
N TYR A 87 6.57 -20.03 -11.66
CA TYR A 87 6.09 -21.31 -12.12
C TYR A 87 7.19 -22.36 -11.98
N GLU A 88 6.90 -23.46 -11.29
CA GLU A 88 7.79 -24.61 -11.12
C GLU A 88 7.22 -25.82 -11.87
N THR A 89 7.87 -26.29 -12.93
CA THR A 89 7.42 -27.45 -13.71
C THR A 89 8.57 -28.45 -13.85
N ASP A 90 8.41 -29.66 -13.28
CA ASP A 90 9.41 -30.73 -13.35
C ASP A 90 10.84 -30.28 -12.94
N GLY A 91 10.94 -29.37 -11.96
CA GLY A 91 12.21 -28.82 -11.46
C GLY A 91 12.78 -27.63 -12.27
N TYR A 92 12.08 -27.16 -13.29
CA TYR A 92 12.37 -25.91 -14.00
C TYR A 92 11.55 -24.75 -13.42
N TYR A 93 12.18 -23.60 -13.23
CA TYR A 93 11.57 -22.43 -12.62
C TYR A 93 11.55 -21.25 -13.61
N GLU A 94 10.42 -20.57 -13.67
CA GLU A 94 10.25 -19.37 -14.50
C GLU A 94 9.52 -18.29 -13.70
N ILE A 95 10.06 -17.07 -13.67
CA ILE A 95 9.42 -15.91 -13.04
C ILE A 95 8.64 -15.12 -14.09
N SER A 96 7.45 -14.66 -13.72
CA SER A 96 6.53 -13.88 -14.55
C SER A 96 6.12 -12.60 -13.83
N PHE A 97 6.18 -11.47 -14.51
CA PHE A 97 5.81 -10.16 -13.97
C PHE A 97 5.39 -9.20 -15.08
N PHE A 98 4.68 -8.13 -14.73
CA PHE A 98 4.32 -7.08 -15.68
C PHE A 98 5.46 -6.08 -15.83
N LYS A 99 5.91 -5.84 -17.06
CA LYS A 99 6.94 -4.85 -17.34
C LYS A 99 6.36 -3.44 -17.25
N GLU A 100 6.93 -2.58 -16.43
CA GLU A 100 6.56 -1.17 -16.44
C GLU A 100 7.23 -0.43 -17.62
N VAL A 101 6.45 0.30 -18.41
CA VAL A 101 6.95 1.08 -19.56
C VAL A 101 6.43 2.51 -19.43
N GLY A 102 7.28 3.41 -18.92
CA GLY A 102 6.99 4.84 -18.81
C GLY A 102 5.82 5.17 -17.86
N GLY A 103 5.73 4.49 -16.72
CA GLY A 103 4.67 4.70 -15.73
C GLY A 103 3.36 3.96 -16.02
N ALA A 104 3.32 3.12 -17.05
CA ALA A 104 2.17 2.30 -17.41
C ALA A 104 2.49 0.81 -17.33
N MET A 105 1.52 0.01 -16.88
CA MET A 105 1.60 -1.45 -16.86
C MET A 105 1.68 -1.97 -18.30
N GLY A 106 2.85 -2.48 -18.67
CA GLY A 106 3.14 -3.07 -19.97
C GLY A 106 2.82 -4.56 -20.03
N PRO A 107 3.40 -5.30 -21.00
CA PRO A 107 3.11 -6.72 -21.17
C PRO A 107 3.66 -7.57 -20.01
N GLU A 108 2.98 -8.69 -19.73
CA GLU A 108 3.54 -9.75 -18.88
C GLU A 108 4.75 -10.37 -19.60
N VAL A 109 5.86 -10.49 -18.89
CA VAL A 109 7.11 -11.09 -19.35
C VAL A 109 7.45 -12.29 -18.48
N CYS A 110 8.04 -13.33 -19.07
CA CYS A 110 8.38 -14.56 -18.38
C CYS A 110 9.83 -14.96 -18.70
N TYR A 111 10.63 -15.21 -17.66
CA TYR A 111 12.06 -15.51 -17.78
C TYR A 111 12.43 -16.76 -16.96
N PRO A 112 13.34 -17.61 -17.46
CA PRO A 112 13.84 -18.75 -16.71
C PRO A 112 14.72 -18.28 -15.55
N ILE A 113 14.57 -18.92 -14.39
CA ILE A 113 15.37 -18.68 -13.19
C ILE A 113 15.82 -20.00 -12.55
N THR A 114 16.78 -19.94 -11.64
CA THR A 114 17.17 -21.08 -10.80
C THR A 114 16.29 -21.13 -9.55
N LYS A 115 16.27 -22.29 -8.87
CA LYS A 115 15.63 -22.39 -7.54
C LYS A 115 16.20 -21.39 -6.54
N GLU A 116 17.51 -21.15 -6.56
CA GLU A 116 18.16 -20.16 -5.69
C GLU A 116 17.64 -18.74 -5.94
N LEU A 117 17.40 -18.37 -7.20
CA LEU A 117 16.82 -17.08 -7.56
C LEU A 117 15.35 -16.98 -7.15
N MET A 118 14.58 -18.07 -7.24
CA MET A 118 13.24 -18.14 -6.69
C MET A 118 13.28 -17.90 -5.18
N ASP A 119 14.10 -18.65 -4.45
CA ASP A 119 14.22 -18.54 -3.00
C ASP A 119 14.64 -17.12 -2.58
N LYS A 120 15.54 -16.46 -3.32
CA LYS A 120 15.89 -15.04 -3.12
C LYS A 120 14.67 -14.14 -3.37
N ALA A 121 13.95 -14.29 -4.48
CA ALA A 121 12.81 -13.44 -4.80
C ALA A 121 11.70 -13.46 -3.74
N PHE A 122 11.56 -14.55 -2.98
CA PHE A 122 10.58 -14.66 -1.90
C PHE A 122 11.08 -14.17 -0.52
N GLN A 123 12.31 -13.64 -0.41
CA GLN A 123 12.85 -13.12 0.86
C GLN A 123 12.33 -11.71 1.18
N SER A 124 12.30 -10.81 0.20
CA SER A 124 11.85 -9.42 0.35
C SER A 124 11.39 -8.83 -0.98
N SER A 125 10.64 -7.72 -0.94
CA SER A 125 10.26 -6.96 -2.13
C SER A 125 11.49 -6.48 -2.93
N ARG A 126 12.56 -6.11 -2.22
CA ARG A 126 13.83 -5.71 -2.85
C ARG A 126 14.50 -6.88 -3.56
N ASP A 127 14.58 -8.04 -2.92
CA ASP A 127 15.15 -9.24 -3.53
C ASP A 127 14.36 -9.67 -4.76
N ALA A 128 13.02 -9.59 -4.71
CA ALA A 128 12.14 -9.83 -5.85
C ALA A 128 12.49 -8.91 -7.02
N TYR A 129 12.59 -7.60 -6.77
CA TYR A 129 12.99 -6.61 -7.76
C TYR A 129 14.34 -6.93 -8.40
N GLU A 130 15.36 -7.23 -7.58
CA GLU A 130 16.70 -7.56 -8.08
C GLU A 130 16.70 -8.82 -8.96
N VAL A 131 15.94 -9.85 -8.56
CA VAL A 131 15.81 -11.09 -9.33
C VAL A 131 15.06 -10.84 -10.64
N MET A 132 14.01 -10.02 -10.66
CA MET A 132 13.29 -9.65 -11.88
C MET A 132 14.20 -8.92 -12.88
N ILE A 133 14.99 -7.95 -12.40
CA ILE A 133 15.98 -7.23 -13.22
C ILE A 133 17.08 -8.18 -13.74
N TYR A 134 17.59 -9.06 -12.88
CA TYR A 134 18.58 -10.06 -13.27
C TYR A 134 18.04 -11.02 -14.32
N ALA A 135 16.81 -11.52 -14.16
CA ALA A 135 16.18 -12.45 -15.08
C ALA A 135 15.94 -11.82 -16.46
N GLU A 136 15.57 -10.54 -16.52
CA GLU A 136 15.38 -9.80 -17.77
C GLU A 136 16.72 -9.45 -18.46
N THR A 137 17.69 -8.95 -17.71
CA THR A 137 18.88 -8.31 -18.28
C THR A 137 20.14 -9.19 -18.26
N GLY A 138 20.12 -10.29 -17.50
CA GLY A 138 21.29 -11.11 -17.18
C GLY A 138 22.31 -10.45 -16.24
N HIS A 139 22.00 -9.25 -15.71
CA HIS A 139 22.87 -8.47 -14.86
C HIS A 139 22.14 -8.07 -13.57
N TRP A 140 22.82 -8.17 -12.43
CA TRP A 140 22.27 -7.62 -11.20
C TRP A 140 22.17 -6.10 -11.33
N PRO A 141 21.12 -5.47 -10.79
CA PRO A 141 21.05 -4.01 -10.75
C PRO A 141 22.32 -3.46 -10.10
N LEU A 142 22.90 -2.43 -10.72
CA LEU A 142 24.15 -1.87 -10.26
C LEU A 142 23.95 -1.21 -8.88
N SER A 143 24.81 -1.53 -7.91
CA SER A 143 24.84 -0.88 -6.59
C SER A 143 24.96 0.66 -6.65
N LYS A 144 25.40 1.19 -7.81
CA LYS A 144 25.47 2.63 -8.07
C LYS A 144 24.11 3.30 -8.09
N GLN A 145 23.04 2.55 -8.39
CA GLN A 145 21.68 3.08 -8.31
C GLN A 145 21.33 3.38 -6.87
N ASP A 146 21.64 2.48 -5.92
CA ASP A 146 21.47 2.76 -4.49
C ASP A 146 22.32 3.96 -4.05
N ASP A 147 23.53 4.15 -4.58
CA ASP A 147 24.34 5.33 -4.27
C ASP A 147 23.74 6.64 -4.82
N ILE A 148 23.10 6.59 -5.98
CA ILE A 148 22.36 7.72 -6.56
C ILE A 148 21.12 8.00 -5.72
N ASP A 149 20.35 6.97 -5.39
CA ASP A 149 19.11 7.08 -4.61
C ASP A 149 19.40 7.57 -3.18
N ARG A 150 20.46 7.04 -2.53
CA ARG A 150 20.95 7.55 -1.24
C ARG A 150 21.33 9.02 -1.32
N ASN A 151 22.10 9.41 -2.34
CA ASN A 151 22.51 10.81 -2.50
C ASN A 151 21.33 11.72 -2.81
N TYR A 152 20.33 11.25 -3.56
CA TYR A 152 19.11 11.99 -3.82
C TYR A 152 18.31 12.21 -2.54
N ILE A 153 18.03 11.15 -1.77
CA ILE A 153 17.31 11.23 -0.48
C ILE A 153 18.06 12.09 0.54
N ARG A 154 19.39 12.05 0.58
CA ARG A 154 20.19 12.95 1.44
C ARG A 154 19.96 14.43 1.16
N ASN A 155 19.71 14.77 -0.11
CA ASN A 155 19.44 16.15 -0.54
C ASN A 155 17.94 16.49 -0.53
N HIS A 156 17.07 15.48 -0.62
CA HIS A 156 15.61 15.58 -0.69
C HIS A 156 14.95 14.57 0.27
N PRO A 157 15.13 14.69 1.59
CA PRO A 157 14.67 13.70 2.56
C PRO A 157 13.14 13.55 2.57
N GLU A 158 12.37 14.58 2.22
CA GLU A 158 10.92 14.56 2.06
C GLU A 158 10.42 13.47 1.10
N THR A 159 11.22 13.15 0.07
CA THR A 159 10.89 12.11 -0.92
C THR A 159 10.87 10.71 -0.31
N MET A 160 11.30 10.59 0.94
CA MET A 160 11.33 9.32 1.64
C MET A 160 9.98 8.92 2.27
N LEU A 161 9.14 9.90 2.59
CA LEU A 161 7.90 9.67 3.35
C LEU A 161 6.86 8.76 2.67
N PRO A 162 6.74 8.72 1.33
CA PRO A 162 5.80 7.81 0.68
C PRO A 162 6.16 6.32 0.79
N ASN A 163 7.46 5.97 0.84
CA ASN A 163 7.97 4.58 0.76
C ASN A 163 9.01 4.30 1.85
N ILE A 164 8.65 4.59 3.11
CA ILE A 164 9.55 4.53 4.27
C ILE A 164 10.14 3.14 4.51
N GLU A 165 9.32 2.09 4.41
CA GLU A 165 9.75 0.72 4.68
C GLU A 165 10.89 0.28 3.76
N ASP A 166 10.72 0.47 2.44
CA ASP A 166 11.73 0.12 1.44
C ASP A 166 13.02 0.94 1.59
N GLN A 167 12.88 2.22 1.94
CA GLN A 167 14.03 3.12 2.02
C GLN A 167 14.81 2.99 3.32
N ARG A 168 14.19 2.43 4.38
CA ARG A 168 14.87 2.11 5.63
C ARG A 168 16.08 1.20 5.39
N GLU A 169 15.99 0.28 4.42
CA GLU A 169 17.08 -0.64 4.09
C GLU A 169 18.30 0.05 3.43
N LEU A 170 18.14 1.28 2.94
CA LEU A 170 19.21 2.01 2.25
C LEU A 170 20.22 2.68 3.19
N PHE A 171 19.86 2.88 4.45
CA PHE A 171 20.61 3.68 5.41
C PHE A 171 20.85 2.91 6.70
N ASP A 172 21.91 3.26 7.43
CA ASP A 172 22.01 2.82 8.82
C ASP A 172 20.95 3.51 9.70
N VAL A 173 20.69 2.95 10.87
CA VAL A 173 19.60 3.40 11.76
C VAL A 173 19.73 4.87 12.17
N GLU A 174 20.95 5.35 12.42
CA GLU A 174 21.20 6.73 12.86
C GLU A 174 21.06 7.71 11.69
N GLU A 175 21.62 7.37 10.53
CA GLU A 175 21.47 8.16 9.30
C GLU A 175 19.98 8.24 8.89
N PHE A 176 19.28 7.11 8.91
CA PHE A 176 17.85 7.04 8.61
C PHE A 176 17.04 7.96 9.54
N LYS A 177 17.25 7.85 10.85
CA LYS A 177 16.55 8.70 11.83
C LYS A 177 16.82 10.19 11.62
N ALA A 178 18.05 10.54 11.27
CA ALA A 178 18.42 11.92 10.95
C ALA A 178 17.74 12.43 9.67
N LEU A 179 17.60 11.58 8.65
CA LEU A 179 16.90 11.91 7.40
C LEU A 179 15.39 12.06 7.64
N VAL A 180 14.76 11.13 8.36
CA VAL A 180 13.35 11.20 8.76
C VAL A 180 13.06 12.50 9.50
N LYS A 181 13.92 12.88 10.46
CA LYS A 181 13.75 14.15 11.19
C LYS A 181 13.77 15.34 10.24
N LYS A 182 14.68 15.38 9.25
CA LYS A 182 14.71 16.45 8.25
C LYS A 182 13.47 16.46 7.37
N ALA A 183 13.01 15.28 6.93
CA ALA A 183 11.82 15.13 6.10
C ALA A 183 10.57 15.69 6.82
N ILE A 184 10.34 15.24 8.06
CA ILE A 184 9.18 15.67 8.86
C ILE A 184 9.27 17.15 9.21
N VAL A 185 10.46 17.68 9.52
CA VAL A 185 10.65 19.13 9.72
C VAL A 185 10.32 19.92 8.46
N SER A 186 10.64 19.39 7.27
CA SER A 186 10.32 20.05 6.00
C SER A 186 8.81 20.04 5.70
N GLU A 187 8.10 18.97 6.07
CA GLU A 187 6.65 18.86 5.86
C GLU A 187 5.85 19.66 6.88
N LEU A 188 6.24 19.58 8.16
CA LEU A 188 5.48 20.19 9.24
C LEU A 188 5.96 21.60 9.58
N GLU A 189 7.17 22.03 9.21
CA GLU A 189 7.68 23.37 9.49
C GLU A 189 7.41 23.83 10.95
N PRO A 190 7.90 23.10 11.98
CA PRO A 190 7.45 23.26 13.38
C PRO A 190 7.67 24.66 13.98
N SER A 191 8.50 25.50 13.34
CA SER A 191 8.77 26.88 13.75
C SER A 191 7.80 27.90 13.15
N GLU A 192 6.93 27.50 12.22
CA GLU A 192 5.99 28.37 11.52
C GLU A 192 4.54 28.06 11.89
N LEU A 193 3.65 29.04 11.64
CA LEU A 193 2.20 28.86 11.75
C LEU A 193 1.62 28.70 10.34
N ASP A 194 0.69 27.78 10.16
CA ASP A 194 0.20 27.44 8.82
C ASP A 194 -0.86 28.46 8.39
N ALA A 195 -1.85 28.72 9.27
CA ALA A 195 -2.77 29.82 9.11
C ALA A 195 -3.34 30.32 10.43
N ILE A 196 -3.83 31.57 10.42
CA ILE A 196 -4.49 32.21 11.56
C ILE A 196 -5.65 33.07 11.08
N GLY A 197 -6.79 32.99 11.77
CA GLY A 197 -8.01 33.69 11.41
C GLY A 197 -8.94 33.94 12.60
N ILE A 198 -10.02 34.67 12.35
CA ILE A 198 -11.09 34.90 13.32
C ILE A 198 -12.36 34.22 12.79
N VAL A 199 -12.94 33.32 13.59
CA VAL A 199 -14.18 32.58 13.26
C VAL A 199 -15.11 32.68 14.46
N ASP A 200 -16.32 33.20 14.26
CA ASP A 200 -17.33 33.35 15.32
C ASP A 200 -16.80 33.98 16.64
N ASN A 201 -15.97 35.02 16.53
CA ASN A 201 -15.31 35.72 17.66
C ASN A 201 -14.28 34.87 18.44
N HIS A 202 -13.84 33.74 17.88
CA HIS A 202 -12.67 32.99 18.32
C HIS A 202 -11.46 33.30 17.44
N LEU A 203 -10.27 33.34 18.06
CA LEU A 203 -9.01 33.32 17.33
C LEU A 203 -8.66 31.86 17.02
N GLU A 204 -8.60 31.49 15.74
CA GLU A 204 -8.29 30.12 15.32
C GLU A 204 -6.94 30.06 14.59
N LEU A 205 -6.07 29.15 15.00
CA LEU A 205 -4.81 28.82 14.35
C LEU A 205 -4.96 27.43 13.72
N LEU A 206 -4.82 27.33 12.40
CA LEU A 206 -4.85 26.07 11.68
C LEU A 206 -3.46 25.43 11.70
N LEU A 207 -3.40 24.14 12.01
CA LEU A 207 -2.25 23.26 11.88
C LEU A 207 -2.63 22.11 10.93
N VAL A 208 -1.93 21.99 9.82
CA VAL A 208 -2.08 20.89 8.86
C VAL A 208 -0.97 19.87 9.09
N ASP A 209 -1.35 18.63 9.33
CA ASP A 209 -0.42 17.50 9.44
C ASP A 209 -0.55 16.61 8.19
N SER A 210 0.45 16.69 7.32
CA SER A 210 0.56 15.93 6.06
C SER A 210 1.35 14.62 6.21
N VAL A 211 1.82 14.27 7.42
CA VAL A 211 2.76 13.15 7.62
C VAL A 211 2.00 11.86 7.95
N GLY A 212 2.47 10.75 7.37
CA GLY A 212 1.93 9.41 7.61
C GLY A 212 2.29 8.87 9.00
N TRP A 213 1.48 7.93 9.50
CA TRP A 213 1.61 7.35 10.84
C TRP A 213 2.23 5.94 10.82
N GLN A 214 3.37 5.78 10.15
CA GLN A 214 4.11 4.52 10.09
C GLN A 214 4.93 4.28 11.38
N GLU A 215 5.02 3.02 11.83
CA GLU A 215 5.68 2.64 13.09
C GLU A 215 7.16 3.07 13.11
N GLU A 216 7.85 3.00 11.97
CA GLU A 216 9.28 3.30 11.82
C GLU A 216 9.62 4.76 12.13
N ILE A 217 8.66 5.67 11.91
CA ILE A 217 8.89 7.12 12.05
C ILE A 217 8.04 7.78 13.13
N GLU A 218 7.05 7.06 13.68
CA GLU A 218 6.05 7.60 14.61
C GLU A 218 6.70 8.37 15.78
N ALA A 219 7.77 7.84 16.35
CA ALA A 219 8.46 8.51 17.47
C ALA A 219 9.04 9.88 17.08
N VAL A 220 9.57 10.01 15.85
CA VAL A 220 10.11 11.28 15.34
C VAL A 220 8.96 12.21 14.94
N HIS A 221 7.90 11.69 14.33
CA HIS A 221 6.71 12.46 14.00
C HIS A 221 6.09 13.09 15.26
N LEU A 222 5.89 12.31 16.32
CA LEU A 222 5.38 12.78 17.60
C LEU A 222 6.27 13.87 18.22
N GLU A 223 7.59 13.72 18.16
CA GLU A 223 8.55 14.73 18.65
C GLU A 223 8.34 16.07 17.93
N ILE A 224 8.28 16.05 16.59
CA ILE A 224 8.16 17.28 15.79
C ILE A 224 6.76 17.89 15.86
N LEU A 225 5.71 17.07 15.88
CA LEU A 225 4.34 17.55 16.08
C LEU A 225 4.18 18.21 17.45
N GLN A 226 4.81 17.64 18.49
CA GLN A 226 4.86 18.27 19.81
C GLN A 226 5.58 19.62 19.78
N GLU A 227 6.73 19.73 19.11
CA GLU A 227 7.42 21.00 18.92
C GLU A 227 6.53 22.04 18.22
N LYS A 228 5.82 21.65 17.15
CA LYS A 228 4.91 22.54 16.41
C LYS A 228 3.75 23.02 17.29
N ILE A 229 3.06 22.11 17.99
CA ILE A 229 1.97 22.49 18.89
C ILE A 229 2.46 23.42 20.01
N ASN A 230 3.65 23.15 20.57
CA ASN A 230 4.25 24.02 21.57
C ASN A 230 4.56 25.42 21.01
N ASN A 231 4.98 25.53 19.75
CA ASN A 231 5.17 26.82 19.09
C ASN A 231 3.85 27.60 18.97
N TYR A 232 2.75 26.92 18.64
CA TYR A 232 1.42 27.54 18.55
C TYR A 232 0.94 28.02 19.93
N ILE A 233 1.12 27.20 20.97
CA ILE A 233 0.83 27.58 22.36
C ILE A 233 1.66 28.79 22.75
N HIS A 234 2.97 28.77 22.47
CA HIS A 234 3.87 29.87 22.79
C HIS A 234 3.46 31.16 22.09
N PHE A 235 3.08 31.11 20.81
CA PHE A 235 2.59 32.26 20.05
C PHE A 235 1.34 32.89 20.69
N LEU A 236 0.41 32.06 21.17
CA LEU A 236 -0.79 32.50 21.87
C LEU A 236 -0.48 33.09 23.25
N GLU A 237 0.35 32.42 24.05
CA GLU A 237 0.74 32.86 25.40
C GLU A 237 1.54 34.17 25.38
N SER A 238 2.44 34.30 24.41
CA SER A 238 3.24 35.52 24.20
C SER A 238 2.46 36.65 23.53
N LYS A 239 1.19 36.42 23.17
CA LYS A 239 0.28 37.42 22.59
C LYS A 239 0.78 38.04 21.29
N GLN A 240 1.54 37.31 20.48
CA GLN A 240 2.10 37.80 19.22
C GLN A 240 1.02 38.23 18.20
N TYR A 241 -0.21 37.73 18.33
CA TYR A 241 -1.35 38.09 17.47
C TYR A 241 -1.94 39.47 17.77
N VAL A 242 -1.70 40.07 18.94
CA VAL A 242 -2.50 41.20 19.45
C VAL A 242 -2.42 42.45 18.58
N GLU A 243 -1.24 42.78 18.04
CA GLU A 243 -1.06 43.95 17.18
C GLU A 243 -1.96 43.89 15.94
N ARG A 244 -2.18 42.68 15.41
CA ARG A 244 -2.90 42.47 14.15
C ARG A 244 -4.38 42.14 14.35
N TYR A 245 -4.72 41.38 15.38
CA TYR A 245 -6.06 40.81 15.57
C TYR A 245 -6.80 41.36 16.80
N GLY A 246 -6.12 42.09 17.68
CA GLY A 246 -6.65 42.49 18.98
C GLY A 246 -6.57 41.38 20.03
N ASP A 247 -7.11 41.62 21.23
CA ASP A 247 -7.01 40.69 22.38
C ASP A 247 -8.37 40.33 23.01
N LYS A 248 -9.46 40.53 22.28
CA LYS A 248 -10.83 40.28 22.77
C LYS A 248 -11.46 39.14 21.99
N PHE A 249 -11.26 37.92 22.47
CA PHE A 249 -11.83 36.69 21.93
C PHE A 249 -12.49 35.88 23.02
N ASP A 250 -13.55 35.15 22.68
CA ASP A 250 -14.23 34.27 23.65
C ASP A 250 -13.37 33.03 23.96
N LYS A 251 -12.62 32.55 22.96
CA LYS A 251 -11.67 31.42 23.05
C LYS A 251 -10.55 31.57 22.03
N LYS A 252 -9.44 30.88 22.30
CA LYS A 252 -8.35 30.63 21.35
C LYS A 252 -8.37 29.16 20.96
N ILE A 253 -8.35 28.86 19.67
CA ILE A 253 -8.49 27.50 19.16
C ILE A 253 -7.26 27.17 18.33
N ILE A 254 -6.56 26.10 18.70
CA ILE A 254 -5.62 25.42 17.81
C ILE A 254 -6.45 24.36 17.09
N HIS A 255 -6.65 24.52 15.79
CA HIS A 255 -7.39 23.61 14.95
C HIS A 255 -6.40 22.75 14.17
N ILE A 256 -6.31 21.47 14.50
CA ILE A 256 -5.45 20.52 13.80
C ILE A 256 -6.26 19.65 12.84
N THR A 257 -5.80 19.56 11.59
CA THR A 257 -6.38 18.72 10.53
C THR A 257 -5.33 17.73 10.04
N PHE A 258 -5.72 16.49 9.76
CA PHE A 258 -4.80 15.44 9.33
C PHE A 258 -5.08 14.97 7.90
N GLN A 259 -4.01 14.78 7.11
CA GLN A 259 -4.08 14.09 5.83
C GLN A 259 -4.25 12.57 6.00
N TYR A 260 -3.62 11.98 7.01
CA TYR A 260 -3.66 10.56 7.33
C TYR A 260 -4.20 10.33 8.74
N SER A 261 -5.01 9.29 8.92
CA SER A 261 -5.57 8.95 10.24
C SER A 261 -4.45 8.72 11.26
N PRO A 262 -4.46 9.43 12.40
CA PRO A 262 -3.49 9.21 13.47
C PRO A 262 -3.55 7.81 14.05
N SER A 263 -2.41 7.32 14.52
CA SER A 263 -2.32 6.10 15.30
C SER A 263 -2.92 6.25 16.70
N ASP A 264 -3.06 5.14 17.44
CA ASP A 264 -3.46 5.17 18.85
C ASP A 264 -2.52 6.02 19.73
N ASN A 265 -1.22 6.00 19.45
CA ASN A 265 -0.23 6.84 20.13
C ASN A 265 -0.42 8.32 19.80
N GLY A 266 -0.69 8.63 18.53
CA GLY A 266 -1.06 9.98 18.07
C GLY A 266 -2.31 10.51 18.77
N LEU A 267 -3.39 9.72 18.80
CA LEU A 267 -4.63 10.09 19.48
C LEU A 267 -4.43 10.27 21.00
N ALA A 268 -3.64 9.39 21.64
CA ALA A 268 -3.30 9.51 23.05
C ALA A 268 -2.50 10.79 23.35
N PHE A 269 -1.57 11.15 22.46
CA PHE A 269 -0.82 12.40 22.53
C PHE A 269 -1.74 13.62 22.42
N LEU A 270 -2.64 13.67 21.43
CA LEU A 270 -3.59 14.78 21.28
C LEU A 270 -4.53 14.91 22.48
N ALA A 271 -4.98 13.79 23.05
CA ALA A 271 -5.78 13.78 24.27
C ALA A 271 -4.99 14.31 25.48
N ALA A 272 -3.67 14.07 25.54
CA ALA A 272 -2.80 14.64 26.56
C ALA A 272 -2.67 16.16 26.38
N VAL A 273 -2.48 16.66 25.14
CA VAL A 273 -2.47 18.10 24.84
C VAL A 273 -3.79 18.75 25.26
N GLN A 274 -4.93 18.17 24.91
CA GLN A 274 -6.24 18.68 25.34
C GLN A 274 -6.35 18.82 26.85
N LYS A 275 -5.84 17.85 27.63
CA LYS A 275 -5.81 17.91 29.10
C LYS A 275 -4.93 19.03 29.63
N VAL A 276 -3.76 19.25 29.01
CA VAL A 276 -2.85 20.35 29.37
C VAL A 276 -3.49 21.72 29.12
N LEU A 277 -4.32 21.85 28.09
CA LEU A 277 -4.99 23.11 27.73
C LEU A 277 -6.27 23.38 28.53
N GLN A 278 -6.90 22.38 29.18
CA GLN A 278 -8.14 22.54 29.96
C GLN A 278 -8.18 23.74 30.94
N PRO A 279 -7.13 24.06 31.72
CA PRO A 279 -7.16 25.17 32.66
C PRO A 279 -6.95 26.56 32.01
N THR A 280 -6.77 26.62 30.70
CA THR A 280 -6.48 27.86 29.95
C THR A 280 -7.70 28.34 29.14
N ASP A 281 -7.57 29.48 28.44
CA ASP A 281 -8.55 29.95 27.46
C ASP A 281 -8.29 29.41 26.04
N MET A 282 -7.35 28.47 25.92
CA MET A 282 -7.00 27.76 24.69
C MET A 282 -7.74 26.42 24.62
N SER A 283 -7.96 25.92 23.41
CA SER A 283 -8.51 24.59 23.16
C SER A 283 -7.93 23.99 21.89
N LEU A 284 -7.84 22.66 21.85
CA LEU A 284 -7.43 21.91 20.67
C LEU A 284 -8.67 21.29 20.02
N LYS A 285 -9.00 21.74 18.81
CA LYS A 285 -10.00 21.17 17.92
C LYS A 285 -9.30 20.21 16.96
N ILE A 286 -9.79 18.99 16.85
CA ILE A 286 -9.19 17.92 16.04
C ILE A 286 -10.16 17.57 14.91
N GLU A 287 -9.68 17.60 13.68
CA GLU A 287 -10.40 17.17 12.47
C GLU A 287 -9.65 15.99 11.83
N LEU A 288 -10.30 14.84 11.79
CA LEU A 288 -9.76 13.60 11.22
C LEU A 288 -10.21 13.48 9.75
N PRO A 289 -9.42 12.82 8.89
CA PRO A 289 -9.83 12.55 7.51
C PRO A 289 -11.09 11.65 7.47
N GLU A 290 -11.90 11.80 6.41
CA GLU A 290 -13.12 11.01 6.16
C GLU A 290 -12.84 9.55 5.78
#